data_AF-A0A3P9B4R0-F1
#
_entry.id   AF-A0A3P9B4R0-F1
#
_cell.length_a   1.000
_cell.length_b   1.000
_cell.length_c   1.000
_cell.angle_alpha   90.00
_cell.angle_beta   90.00
_cell.angle_gamma   90.00
#
_symmetry.space_group_name_H-M   'P 1'
#
loop_
_entity.id
_entity.type
_entity.pdbx_description
1 polymer ?
#
loop_
_entity_poly.entity_id
_entity_poly.type
_entity_poly.pdbx_seq_one_letter_code
_entity_poly.pdbx_strand_id
1 'polypeptide(L)'
;MSTEMFAKTPMEVAVYQLHNFSISFFSSLLGGDVVSVKLDNSASGASVVAIDNKIEQAMDLVKNHLMYAVREEVEILKEQIKELAEKNNQLERENYLLKNLASPEQLEKFQSRIPTDTKTNPTKLSFLTHMHLYVPLLFFGVL
;
A
#
# COMPACT_ATOMS: atom_id res chain seq x y z
N MET A 1 -31.83 5.11 42.55
CA MET A 1 -32.07 4.83 41.13
C MET A 1 -30.72 4.83 40.43
N SER A 2 -30.37 3.65 39.94
CA SER A 2 -29.33 3.22 39.00
C SER A 2 -28.42 4.31 38.40
N THR A 3 -27.17 4.38 38.86
CA THR A 3 -26.07 4.94 38.07
C THR A 3 -25.70 3.88 37.03
N GLU A 4 -26.19 4.06 35.80
CA GLU A 4 -25.79 3.24 34.66
C GLU A 4 -24.28 3.41 34.44
N MET A 5 -23.53 2.45 34.95
CA MET A 5 -22.15 2.20 34.56
C MET A 5 -22.20 1.79 33.08
N PHE A 6 -22.12 2.76 32.18
CA PHE A 6 -21.84 2.51 30.77
C PHE A 6 -20.50 1.77 30.71
N ALA A 7 -20.58 0.44 30.63
CA ALA A 7 -19.45 -0.43 30.42
C ALA A 7 -18.93 -0.15 29.01
N LYS A 8 -18.01 0.82 28.92
CA LYS A 8 -17.30 1.16 27.69
C LYS A 8 -16.71 -0.13 27.15
N THR A 9 -17.12 -0.52 25.95
CA THR A 9 -16.74 -1.84 25.41
C THR A 9 -15.22 -1.92 25.28
N PRO A 10 -14.60 -3.11 25.34
CA PRO A 10 -13.16 -3.25 25.16
C PRO A 10 -12.64 -2.58 23.88
N MET A 11 -13.47 -2.55 22.84
CA MET A 11 -13.21 -1.86 21.58
C MET A 11 -13.17 -0.33 21.74
N GLU A 12 -14.12 0.26 22.45
CA GLU A 12 -14.13 1.70 22.73
C GLU A 12 -12.95 2.14 23.60
N VAL A 13 -12.50 1.28 24.53
CA VAL A 13 -11.29 1.54 25.32
C VAL A 13 -10.05 1.49 24.42
N ALA A 14 -9.94 0.49 23.53
CA ALA A 14 -8.82 0.37 22.60
C ALA A 14 -8.73 1.57 21.64
N VAL A 15 -9.86 2.02 21.09
CA VAL A 15 -9.92 3.21 20.22
C VAL A 15 -9.48 4.46 20.97
N TYR A 16 -9.95 4.65 22.21
CA TYR A 16 -9.54 5.79 23.03
C TYR A 16 -8.05 5.76 23.38
N GLN A 17 -7.51 4.59 23.71
CA GLN A 17 -6.09 4.45 24.04
C GLN A 17 -5.21 4.69 22.81
N LEU A 18 -5.62 4.18 21.64
CA LEU A 18 -4.91 4.40 20.39
C LEU A 18 -4.93 5.88 19.98
N HIS A 19 -6.07 6.55 20.19
CA HIS A 19 -6.20 7.98 19.94
C HIS A 19 -5.32 8.81 20.89
N ASN A 20 -5.31 8.49 22.19
CA ASN A 20 -4.45 9.16 23.17
C ASN A 20 -2.97 8.93 22.88
N PHE A 21 -2.59 7.71 22.49
CA PHE A 21 -1.23 7.38 22.09
C PHE A 21 -0.82 8.18 20.85
N SER A 22 -1.66 8.19 19.81
CA SER A 22 -1.41 8.94 18.58
C SER A 22 -1.23 10.42 18.88
N ILE A 23 -2.13 11.04 19.66
CA ILE A 23 -2.02 12.45 20.03
C ILE A 23 -0.73 12.73 20.81
N SER A 24 -0.39 11.90 21.78
CA SER A 24 0.83 12.08 22.59
C SER A 24 2.10 11.94 21.74
N PHE A 25 2.11 10.97 20.82
CA PHE A 25 3.19 10.74 19.88
C PHE A 25 3.40 11.94 18.95
N PHE A 26 2.33 12.45 18.34
CA PHE A 26 2.40 13.64 17.49
C PHE A 26 2.72 14.91 18.29
N SER A 27 2.22 15.04 19.52
CA SER A 27 2.56 16.16 20.40
C SER A 27 4.03 16.13 20.82
N SER A 28 4.65 14.96 20.94
CA SER A 28 6.09 14.84 21.20
C SER A 28 6.92 15.19 19.97
N LEU A 29 6.44 14.82 18.77
CA LEU A 29 7.09 15.12 17.49
C LEU A 29 7.02 16.62 17.14
N LEU A 30 5.91 17.27 17.47
CA LEU A 30 5.66 18.70 17.22
C LEU A 30 6.00 19.60 18.43
N GLY A 31 6.19 19.00 19.61
CA GLY A 31 6.30 19.67 20.92
C GLY A 31 7.70 20.20 21.26
N GLY A 32 8.69 19.97 20.40
CA GLY A 32 10.05 20.46 20.60
C GLY A 32 10.20 21.98 20.50
N ASP A 33 9.25 22.68 19.87
CA ASP A 33 9.41 24.13 19.59
C ASP A 33 8.07 24.91 19.55
N VAL A 34 7.10 24.52 20.38
CA VAL A 34 5.88 25.32 20.61
C VAL A 34 5.96 26.03 21.95
N VAL A 35 6.41 27.29 21.90
CA VAL A 35 6.02 28.31 22.88
C VAL A 35 4.52 28.18 23.10
N SER A 36 4.14 28.00 24.38
CA SER A 36 2.78 28.02 24.90
C SER A 36 1.84 28.84 24.00
N VAL A 37 0.90 28.18 23.32
CA VAL A 37 -0.22 28.88 22.68
C VAL A 37 -1.09 29.39 23.82
N LYS A 38 -0.66 30.48 24.43
CA LYS A 38 -1.55 31.35 25.18
C LYS A 38 -2.55 31.84 24.14
N LEU A 39 -3.81 31.46 24.33
CA LEU A 39 -4.92 32.03 23.58
C LEU A 39 -5.20 33.41 24.20
N ASP A 40 -4.26 34.35 24.11
CA ASP A 40 -4.57 35.76 24.36
C ASP A 40 -5.34 36.29 23.16
N ASN A 41 -6.61 36.56 23.44
CA ASN A 41 -7.68 36.97 22.55
C ASN A 41 -7.46 38.40 21.99
N SER A 42 -6.27 38.70 21.46
CA SER A 42 -5.85 40.05 21.07
C SER A 42 -4.92 40.04 19.85
N ALA A 43 -5.45 39.63 18.68
CA ALA A 43 -5.06 40.04 17.30
C ALA A 43 -5.55 38.99 16.28
N SER A 44 -6.86 38.93 16.05
CA SER A 44 -7.58 37.85 15.35
C SER A 44 -7.33 37.69 13.84
N GLY A 45 -6.31 38.32 13.26
CA GLY A 45 -5.93 38.17 11.83
C GLY A 45 -4.57 37.51 11.60
N ALA A 46 -3.57 37.81 12.44
CA ALA A 46 -2.20 37.31 12.26
C ALA A 46 -2.03 35.85 12.73
N SER A 47 -2.77 35.43 13.76
CA SER A 47 -2.71 34.06 14.29
C SER A 47 -3.42 33.05 13.38
N VAL A 48 -4.51 33.43 12.72
CA VAL A 48 -5.24 32.56 11.78
C VAL A 48 -4.37 32.23 10.56
N VAL A 49 -3.70 33.24 9.97
CA VAL A 49 -2.77 33.03 8.85
C VAL A 49 -1.57 32.15 9.25
N ALA A 50 -1.07 32.31 10.48
CA ALA A 50 0.00 31.46 10.99
C ALA A 50 -0.46 30.00 11.22
N ILE A 51 -1.74 29.79 11.54
CA ILE A 51 -2.33 28.45 11.68
C ILE A 51 -2.51 27.81 10.31
N ASP A 52 -3.04 28.53 9.32
CA ASP A 52 -3.24 28.02 7.95
C ASP A 52 -1.90 27.56 7.35
N ASN A 53 -0.83 28.35 7.52
CA ASN A 53 0.52 27.98 7.07
C ASN A 53 1.06 26.72 7.77
N LYS A 54 0.69 26.47 9.04
CA LYS A 54 1.11 25.26 9.76
C LYS A 54 0.30 24.04 9.33
N ILE A 55 -0.97 24.22 9.01
CA ILE A 55 -1.83 23.18 8.43
C ILE A 55 -1.30 22.79 7.05
N GLU A 56 -0.97 23.79 6.22
CA GLU A 56 -0.40 23.57 4.89
C GLU A 56 0.94 22.82 4.97
N GLN A 57 1.84 23.21 5.87
CA GLN A 57 3.10 22.49 6.09
C GLN A 57 2.92 21.04 6.53
N ALA A 58 1.98 20.77 7.44
CA ALA A 58 1.68 19.40 7.86
C ALA A 58 1.08 18.59 6.71
N MET A 59 0.23 19.20 5.89
CA MET A 59 -0.38 18.57 4.73
C MET A 59 0.65 18.26 3.64
N ASP A 60 1.56 19.19 3.34
CA ASP A 60 2.65 18.97 2.38
C ASP A 60 3.61 17.88 2.83
N LEU A 61 3.91 17.81 4.13
CA LEU A 61 4.73 16.74 4.71
C LEU A 61 4.06 15.37 4.50
N VAL A 62 2.78 15.26 4.80
CA VAL A 62 1.99 14.02 4.60
C VAL A 62 1.93 13.66 3.12
N LYS A 63 1.67 14.64 2.24
CA LYS A 63 1.63 14.45 0.80
C LYS A 63 2.96 13.93 0.26
N ASN A 64 4.06 14.56 0.65
CA ASN A 64 5.39 14.11 0.24
C ASN A 64 5.69 12.70 0.77
N HIS A 65 5.39 12.42 2.05
CA HIS A 65 5.60 11.09 2.62
C HIS A 65 4.82 10.01 1.87
N LEU A 66 3.54 10.24 1.56
CA LEU A 66 2.72 9.30 0.80
C LEU A 66 3.24 9.12 -0.63
N MET A 67 3.66 10.20 -1.30
CA MET A 67 4.25 10.08 -2.63
C MET A 67 5.53 9.22 -2.62
N TYR A 68 6.38 9.39 -1.62
CA TYR A 68 7.59 8.57 -1.49
C TYR A 68 7.25 7.11 -1.18
N ALA A 69 6.37 6.85 -0.21
CA ALA A 69 5.96 5.49 0.15
C ALA A 69 5.32 4.74 -1.03
N VAL A 70 4.40 5.39 -1.75
CA VAL A 70 3.75 4.81 -2.93
C VAL A 70 4.77 4.54 -4.03
N ARG A 71 5.71 5.46 -4.26
CA ARG A 71 6.78 5.26 -5.25
C ARG A 71 7.65 4.06 -4.90
N GLU A 72 8.05 3.93 -3.64
CA GLU A 72 8.88 2.82 -3.17
C GLU A 72 8.16 1.48 -3.33
N GLU A 73 6.89 1.39 -2.91
CA GLU A 73 6.07 0.19 -3.10
C GLU A 73 5.95 -0.20 -4.58
N VAL A 74 5.77 0.79 -5.48
CA VAL A 74 5.73 0.54 -6.93
C VAL A 74 7.06 0.02 -7.47
N GLU A 75 8.19 0.58 -7.03
CA GLU A 75 9.51 0.11 -7.45
C GLU A 75 9.82 -1.31 -6.93
N ILE A 76 9.44 -1.63 -5.69
CA ILE A 76 9.54 -2.98 -5.13
C ILE A 76 8.72 -3.97 -5.97
N LEU A 77 7.46 -3.63 -6.27
CA LEU A 77 6.58 -4.46 -7.09
C LEU A 77 7.13 -4.69 -8.50
N LYS A 78 7.73 -3.67 -9.12
CA LYS A 78 8.39 -3.81 -10.43
C LYS A 78 9.53 -4.81 -10.40
N GLU A 79 10.40 -4.75 -9.38
CA GLU A 79 11.52 -5.70 -9.27
C GLU A 79 11.01 -7.12 -9.00
N GLN A 80 9.98 -7.28 -8.17
CA GLN A 80 9.34 -8.59 -7.95
C GLN A 80 8.74 -9.17 -9.24
N ILE A 81 8.07 -8.35 -10.06
CA ILE A 81 7.53 -8.78 -11.36
C ILE A 81 8.68 -9.24 -12.28
N LYS A 82 9.78 -8.49 -12.30
CA LYS A 82 10.95 -8.82 -13.12
C LYS A 82 11.59 -10.13 -12.70
N GLU A 83 11.79 -10.36 -11.40
CA GLU A 83 12.34 -11.60 -10.87
C GLU A 83 11.43 -12.81 -11.18
N LEU A 84 10.11 -12.64 -11.00
CA LEU A 84 9.13 -13.67 -11.35
C LEU A 84 9.11 -13.97 -12.86
N ALA A 85 9.23 -12.94 -13.71
CA ALA A 85 9.29 -13.12 -15.15
C ALA A 85 10.55 -13.87 -15.60
N GLU A 86 11.70 -13.59 -14.98
CA GLU A 86 12.94 -14.31 -15.26
C GLU A 86 12.86 -15.78 -14.85
N LYS A 87 12.36 -16.07 -13.63
CA LYS A 87 12.10 -17.43 -13.17
C LYS A 87 11.11 -18.16 -14.08
N ASN A 88 10.05 -17.48 -14.52
CA ASN A 88 9.07 -18.07 -15.42
C ASN A 88 9.70 -18.42 -16.79
N ASN A 89 10.53 -17.54 -17.36
CA ASN A 89 11.26 -17.83 -18.60
C ASN A 89 12.21 -19.04 -18.45
N GLN A 90 12.88 -19.15 -17.31
CA GLN A 90 13.73 -20.30 -17.01
C GLN A 90 12.91 -21.59 -16.93
N LEU A 91 11.79 -21.57 -16.20
CA LEU A 91 10.87 -22.70 -16.10
C LEU A 91 10.24 -23.07 -17.44
N GLU A 92 9.86 -22.11 -18.28
CA GLU A 92 9.32 -22.35 -19.63
C GLU A 92 10.36 -23.08 -20.50
N ARG A 93 11.65 -22.69 -20.42
CA ARG A 93 12.75 -23.36 -21.13
C ARG A 93 12.98 -24.78 -20.62
N GLU A 94 13.03 -24.97 -19.31
CA GLU A 94 13.19 -26.29 -18.69
C GLU A 94 12.02 -27.22 -19.03
N ASN A 95 10.79 -26.70 -18.97
CA ASN A 95 9.58 -27.44 -19.32
C ASN A 95 9.58 -27.87 -20.79
N TYR A 96 10.04 -27.00 -21.69
CA TYR A 96 10.22 -27.33 -23.10
C TYR A 96 11.23 -28.47 -23.31
N LEU A 97 12.39 -28.39 -22.65
CA LEU A 97 13.40 -29.45 -22.72
C LEU A 97 12.89 -30.78 -22.16
N LEU A 98 12.21 -30.75 -21.00
CA LEU A 98 11.61 -31.93 -20.39
C LEU A 98 10.55 -32.57 -21.30
N LYS A 99 9.71 -31.77 -21.97
CA LYS A 99 8.72 -32.26 -22.93
C LYS A 99 9.36 -32.92 -24.15
N ASN A 100 10.48 -32.39 -24.64
CA ASN A 100 11.21 -32.97 -25.78
C ASN A 100 11.95 -34.26 -25.42
N LEU A 101 12.38 -34.41 -24.16
CA LEU A 101 13.14 -35.57 -23.68
C LEU A 101 12.25 -36.69 -23.09
N ALA A 102 10.99 -36.40 -22.78
CA ALA A 102 10.07 -37.37 -22.19
C ALA A 102 9.44 -38.31 -23.24
N SER A 103 9.29 -39.58 -22.88
CA SER A 103 8.56 -40.56 -23.70
C SER A 103 7.06 -40.22 -23.75
N PRO A 104 6.35 -40.47 -24.86
CA PRO A 104 4.91 -40.20 -24.99
C PRO A 104 4.06 -40.79 -23.85
N GLU A 105 4.36 -42.01 -23.41
CA GLU A 105 3.66 -42.67 -22.29
C GLU A 105 3.86 -41.97 -20.93
N GLN A 106 5.04 -41.36 -20.72
CA GLN A 106 5.33 -40.62 -19.49
C GLN A 106 4.62 -39.26 -19.48
N LEU A 107 4.51 -38.62 -20.64
CA LEU A 107 3.79 -37.36 -20.81
C LEU A 107 2.29 -37.51 -20.55
N GLU A 108 1.70 -38.62 -20.98
CA GLU A 108 0.28 -38.95 -20.83
C GLU A 108 -0.09 -39.27 -19.36
N LYS A 109 0.79 -40.00 -18.64
CA LYS A 109 0.67 -40.21 -17.19
C LYS A 109 0.82 -38.92 -16.38
N PHE A 110 1.57 -37.94 -16.88
CA PHE A 110 1.67 -36.63 -16.26
C PHE A 110 0.38 -35.82 -16.49
N GLN A 111 -0.11 -35.72 -17.72
CA GLN A 111 -1.34 -34.96 -18.03
C GLN A 111 -2.57 -35.47 -17.28
N SER A 112 -2.69 -36.78 -17.07
CA SER A 112 -3.78 -37.38 -16.28
C SER A 112 -3.74 -37.07 -14.78
N ARG A 113 -2.59 -36.59 -14.26
CA ARG A 113 -2.41 -36.20 -12.85
C ARG A 113 -2.43 -34.69 -12.61
N ILE A 114 -2.53 -33.85 -13.64
CA ILE A 114 -2.59 -32.40 -13.47
C ILE A 114 -4.02 -32.00 -13.05
N PRO A 115 -4.23 -31.34 -11.89
CA PRO A 115 -5.51 -30.75 -11.51
C PRO A 115 -5.95 -29.72 -12.57
N THR A 116 -7.22 -29.71 -12.94
CA THR A 116 -7.79 -28.95 -14.06
C THR A 116 -7.60 -27.43 -14.01
N ASP A 117 -7.10 -26.86 -12.92
CA ASP A 117 -6.93 -25.42 -12.71
C ASP A 117 -5.71 -24.80 -13.43
N THR A 118 -4.76 -25.60 -13.96
CA THR A 118 -3.52 -25.04 -14.55
C THR A 118 -3.48 -25.01 -16.08
N LYS A 119 -4.59 -25.36 -16.76
CA LYS A 119 -4.59 -25.59 -18.23
C LYS A 119 -4.81 -24.33 -19.07
N THR A 120 -5.22 -23.23 -18.46
CA THR A 120 -5.31 -21.94 -19.14
C THR A 120 -4.25 -21.03 -18.54
N ASN A 121 -3.50 -20.33 -19.39
CA ASN A 121 -2.64 -19.22 -18.95
C ASN A 121 -3.34 -17.89 -19.32
N PRO A 122 -4.57 -17.60 -18.80
CA PRO A 122 -5.30 -16.39 -19.13
C PRO A 122 -4.64 -15.17 -18.48
N THR A 123 -3.81 -15.38 -17.45
CA THR A 123 -3.17 -14.33 -16.67
C THR A 123 -2.08 -13.61 -17.46
N LYS A 124 -1.29 -14.30 -18.30
CA LYS A 124 -0.24 -13.65 -19.11
C LYS A 124 -0.83 -12.68 -20.14
N LEU A 125 -2.01 -13.02 -20.71
CA LEU A 125 -2.69 -12.19 -21.70
C LEU A 125 -3.50 -11.05 -21.05
N SER A 126 -4.12 -11.28 -19.89
CA SER A 126 -4.83 -10.21 -19.15
C SER A 126 -3.89 -9.22 -18.47
N PHE A 127 -2.72 -9.66 -18.01
CA PHE A 127 -1.74 -8.77 -17.38
C PHE A 127 -1.06 -7.86 -18.41
N LEU A 128 -0.78 -8.38 -19.62
CA LEU A 128 -0.20 -7.59 -20.71
C LEU A 128 -1.19 -6.52 -21.21
N THR A 129 -2.49 -6.84 -21.30
CA THR A 129 -3.52 -5.86 -21.66
C THR A 129 -3.73 -4.82 -20.56
N HIS A 130 -3.69 -5.20 -19.28
CA HIS A 130 -3.77 -4.24 -18.17
C HIS A 130 -2.55 -3.30 -18.11
N MET A 131 -1.33 -3.82 -18.27
CA MET A 131 -0.11 -2.98 -18.28
C MET A 131 -0.10 -1.99 -19.44
N HIS A 132 -0.48 -2.42 -20.66
CA HIS A 132 -0.50 -1.54 -21.83
C HIS A 132 -1.58 -0.43 -21.74
N LEU A 133 -2.62 -0.63 -20.92
CA LEU A 133 -3.69 0.35 -20.74
C LEU A 133 -3.44 1.29 -19.55
N TYR A 134 -2.91 0.78 -18.43
CA TYR A 134 -2.68 1.56 -17.20
C TYR A 134 -1.38 2.38 -17.20
N VAL A 135 -0.31 1.92 -17.84
CA VAL A 135 0.98 2.64 -17.87
C VAL A 135 0.86 4.01 -18.56
N PRO A 136 0.13 4.16 -19.69
CA PRO A 136 -0.15 5.48 -20.25
C PRO A 136 -0.99 6.37 -19.33
N LEU A 137 -2.02 5.82 -18.66
CA LEU A 137 -2.91 6.58 -17.77
C LEU A 137 -2.16 7.20 -16.57
N LEU A 138 -1.18 6.48 -16.02
CA LEU A 138 -0.30 7.00 -14.95
C LEU A 138 0.61 8.14 -15.43
N PHE A 139 1.05 8.12 -16.69
CA PHE A 139 1.88 9.18 -17.27
C PHE A 139 1.10 10.43 -17.68
N PHE A 140 -0.19 10.29 -18.01
CA PHE A 140 -1.06 11.40 -18.42
C PHE A 140 -1.82 12.08 -17.27
N GLY A 141 -1.49 11.75 -16.02
CA GLY A 141 -1.89 12.57 -14.86
C GLY A 141 -3.40 12.65 -14.61
N VAL A 142 -4.12 11.54 -14.81
CA VAL A 142 -5.49 11.39 -14.30
C VAL A 142 -5.48 10.54 -13.03
N LEU A 143 -4.83 11.06 -11.99
CA LEU A 143 -5.17 10.84 -10.59
C LEU A 143 -4.58 11.98 -9.74
#